data_AF-A0A1Q5S9I0-F1
#
_entry.id   AF-A0A1Q5S9I0-F1
#
_cell.length_a   1.000
_cell.length_b   1.000
_cell.length_c   1.000
_cell.angle_alpha   90.00
_cell.angle_beta   90.00
_cell.angle_gamma   90.00
#
_symmetry.space_group_name_H-M   'P 1'
#
loop_
_entity.id
_entity.type
_entity.pdbx_description
1 polymer ?
#
loop_
_entity_poly.entity_id
_entity_poly.type
_entity_poly.pdbx_seq_one_letter_code
_entity_poly.pdbx_strand_id
1 'polypeptide(L)'
;MEIVASAPVAPVEPFQASRQAIADAYSDYTRTSLEHAWTFLGKLAAARSPVEAFELQMEYAKQVCESFVTESQKIAELHGQLTRQRVMNFEGFVARLTQTTLEIRATRH
;
A
#
# COMPACT_ATOMS: atom_id res chain seq x y z
N MET A 1 -39.71 -25.31 -9.96
CA MET A 1 -38.94 -24.25 -10.64
C MET A 1 -38.81 -23.13 -9.63
N GLU A 2 -37.75 -23.15 -8.84
CA GLU A 2 -37.50 -22.16 -7.77
C GLU A 2 -36.04 -21.72 -7.95
N ILE A 3 -35.86 -20.64 -8.69
CA ILE A 3 -34.58 -19.95 -8.83
C ILE A 3 -34.37 -19.13 -7.56
N VAL A 4 -33.65 -19.71 -6.59
CA VAL A 4 -33.13 -18.93 -5.47
C VAL A 4 -32.12 -17.94 -6.03
N ALA A 5 -32.55 -16.69 -6.09
CA ALA A 5 -31.72 -15.55 -6.44
C ALA A 5 -30.53 -15.47 -5.46
N SER A 6 -29.32 -15.71 -5.98
CA SER A 6 -28.10 -15.39 -5.26
C SER A 6 -28.07 -13.87 -5.05
N ALA A 7 -28.10 -13.45 -3.78
CA ALA A 7 -28.05 -12.04 -3.40
C ALA A 7 -26.82 -11.36 -4.05
N PRO A 8 -26.94 -10.09 -4.48
CA PRO A 8 -25.81 -9.35 -5.03
C PRO A 8 -24.79 -9.12 -3.92
N VAL A 9 -23.60 -9.68 -4.08
CA VAL A 9 -22.45 -9.31 -3.24
C VAL A 9 -22.20 -7.83 -3.51
N ALA A 10 -22.49 -6.99 -2.51
CA ALA A 10 -22.27 -5.55 -2.62
C ALA A 10 -20.79 -5.29 -2.98
N PRO A 11 -20.49 -4.33 -3.88
CA PRO A 11 -19.12 -3.90 -4.11
C PRO A 11 -18.57 -3.41 -2.78
N VAL A 12 -17.69 -4.19 -2.17
CA VAL A 12 -16.79 -3.68 -1.14
C VAL A 12 -15.94 -2.68 -1.89
N GLU A 13 -16.25 -1.38 -1.75
CA GLU A 13 -15.42 -0.31 -2.29
C GLU A 13 -14.00 -0.57 -1.81
N PRO A 14 -13.11 -1.10 -2.67
CA PRO A 14 -11.75 -1.29 -2.27
C PRO A 14 -11.24 0.13 -2.15
N PHE A 15 -10.69 0.50 -0.99
CA PHE A 15 -9.56 1.41 -1.06
C PHE A 15 -8.59 0.71 -2.02
N GLN A 16 -8.57 1.15 -3.29
CA GLN A 16 -7.87 0.44 -4.33
C GLN A 16 -6.40 0.65 -4.05
N ALA A 17 -5.82 -0.27 -3.26
CA ALA A 17 -4.41 -0.55 -3.32
C ALA A 17 -4.11 -0.72 -4.80
N SER A 18 -3.49 0.29 -5.36
CA SER A 18 -3.31 0.47 -6.78
C SER A 18 -1.85 0.79 -6.99
N ARG A 19 -1.37 0.55 -8.22
CA ARG A 19 -0.02 0.99 -8.57
C ARG A 19 0.16 2.49 -8.37
N GLN A 20 -0.91 3.28 -8.52
CA GLN A 20 -0.91 4.71 -8.23
C GLN A 20 -0.70 4.99 -6.74
N ALA A 21 -1.46 4.34 -5.85
CA ALA A 21 -1.30 4.53 -4.40
C ALA A 21 0.12 4.18 -3.90
N ILE A 22 0.75 3.17 -4.49
CA ILE A 22 2.17 2.85 -4.21
C ILE A 22 3.10 3.95 -4.74
N ALA A 23 2.89 4.42 -5.96
CA ALA A 23 3.66 5.52 -6.52
C ALA A 23 3.53 6.81 -5.70
N ASP A 24 2.32 7.10 -5.22
CA ASP A 24 2.04 8.24 -4.35
C ASP A 24 2.78 8.10 -3.02
N ALA A 25 2.78 6.91 -2.40
CA ALA A 25 3.55 6.67 -1.17
C ALA A 25 5.05 6.91 -1.34
N TYR A 26 5.65 6.46 -2.46
CA TYR A 26 7.04 6.78 -2.76
C TYR A 26 7.28 8.26 -3.02
N SER A 27 6.35 8.94 -3.69
CA SER A 27 6.42 10.38 -3.96
C SER A 27 6.37 11.19 -2.66
N ASP A 28 5.46 10.83 -1.75
CA ASP A 28 5.33 11.44 -0.43
C ASP A 28 6.60 11.25 0.39
N TYR A 29 7.12 10.02 0.48
CA TYR A 29 8.38 9.73 1.17
C TYR A 29 9.55 10.55 0.61
N THR A 30 9.65 10.64 -0.72
CA THR A 30 10.71 11.41 -1.39
C THR A 30 10.62 12.88 -1.00
N ARG A 31 9.41 13.45 -0.99
CA ARG A 31 9.19 14.84 -0.58
C ARG A 31 9.60 15.07 0.86
N THR A 32 9.11 14.24 1.79
CA THR A 32 9.46 14.35 3.22
C THR A 32 10.96 14.20 3.45
N SER A 33 11.63 13.26 2.77
CA SER A 33 13.08 13.08 2.87
C SER A 33 13.85 14.31 2.41
N LEU A 34 13.40 14.98 1.35
CA LEU A 34 14.01 16.22 0.87
C LEU A 34 13.78 17.38 1.83
N GLU A 35 12.59 17.51 2.40
CA GLU A 35 12.26 18.52 3.41
C GLU A 35 13.13 18.35 4.67
N HIS A 36 13.27 17.12 5.17
CA HIS A 36 14.17 16.80 6.28
C HIS A 36 15.63 17.15 5.96
N ALA A 37 16.12 16.76 4.78
CA ALA A 37 17.49 17.04 4.36
C ALA A 37 17.75 18.54 4.23
N TRP A 38 16.83 19.29 3.64
CA TRP A 38 16.96 20.74 3.47
C TRP A 38 16.93 21.46 4.82
N THR A 39 16.03 21.05 5.71
CA THR A 39 15.94 21.58 7.07
C THR A 39 17.22 21.30 7.85
N PHE A 40 17.73 20.08 7.77
CA PHE A 40 19.01 19.71 8.39
C PHE A 40 20.16 20.55 7.84
N LEU A 41 20.28 20.68 6.52
CA LEU A 41 21.35 21.44 5.89
C LEU A 41 21.31 22.93 6.26
N GLY A 42 20.11 23.52 6.32
CA GLY A 42 19.92 24.90 6.77
C GLY A 42 20.35 25.11 8.22
N LYS A 43 19.99 24.18 9.12
CA LYS A 43 20.43 24.23 10.53
C LYS A 43 21.93 24.00 10.67
N LEU A 44 22.48 23.03 9.93
CA LEU A 44 23.90 22.68 9.97
C LEU A 44 24.77 23.84 9.50
N ALA A 45 24.36 24.56 8.45
CA ALA A 45 25.05 25.76 7.97
C ALA A 45 25.08 26.91 9.00
N ALA A 46 24.10 26.94 9.91
CA ALA A 46 24.02 27.93 10.99
C ALA A 46 24.69 27.47 12.31
N ALA A 47 25.15 26.22 12.38
CA ALA A 47 25.72 25.64 13.59
C ALA A 47 27.04 26.34 13.97
N ARG A 48 27.22 26.59 15.26
CA ARG A 48 28.36 27.35 15.82
C ARG A 48 29.41 26.48 16.46
N SER A 49 29.15 25.18 16.60
CA SER A 49 30.08 24.22 17.20
C SER A 49 29.90 22.80 16.66
N PRO A 50 30.91 21.94 16.79
CA PRO A 50 30.79 20.52 16.47
C PRO A 50 29.75 19.77 17.31
N VAL A 51 29.56 20.17 18.58
CA VAL A 51 28.56 19.55 19.47
C VAL A 51 27.15 19.84 18.96
N GLU A 52 26.86 21.10 18.63
CA GLU A 52 25.58 21.50 18.03
C GLU A 52 25.34 20.79 16.69
N ALA A 53 26.37 20.69 15.84
CA ALA A 53 26.28 19.94 14.58
C ALA A 53 25.95 18.45 14.81
N PHE A 54 26.51 17.84 15.85
CA PHE A 54 26.24 16.45 16.22
C PHE A 54 24.80 16.26 16.73
N GLU A 55 24.30 17.17 17.56
CA GLU A 55 22.90 17.17 18.01
C GLU A 55 21.94 17.29 16.82
N LEU A 56 22.23 18.18 15.86
CA LEU A 56 21.45 18.33 14.63
C LEU A 56 21.47 17.06 13.76
N GLN A 57 22.62 16.39 13.65
CA GLN A 57 22.75 15.13 12.92
C GLN A 57 21.94 14.01 13.60
N MET A 58 21.94 13.94 14.94
CA MET A 58 21.12 12.98 15.68
C MET A 58 19.63 13.21 15.48
N GLU A 59 19.18 14.47 15.53
CA GLU A 59 17.78 14.83 15.27
C GLU A 59 17.38 14.47 13.84
N TYR A 60 18.21 14.81 12.84
CA TYR A 60 17.97 14.43 11.45
C TYR A 60 17.90 12.90 11.27
N ALA A 61 18.82 12.15 11.89
CA ALA A 61 18.83 10.69 11.82
C ALA A 61 17.54 10.09 12.40
N LYS A 62 17.07 10.61 13.54
CA LYS A 62 15.80 10.21 14.14
C LYS A 62 14.63 10.45 13.18
N GLN A 63 14.52 11.65 12.63
CA GLN A 63 13.45 12.04 11.69
C GLN A 63 13.43 11.15 10.45
N VAL A 64 14.60 10.87 9.86
CA VAL A 64 14.72 9.98 8.70
C VAL A 64 14.34 8.55 9.05
N CYS A 65 14.77 8.02 10.20
CA CYS A 65 14.39 6.67 10.64
C CYS A 65 12.89 6.54 10.88
N GLU A 66 12.26 7.50 11.57
CA GLU A 66 10.81 7.48 11.84
C GLU A 66 10.00 7.56 10.54
N SER A 67 10.39 8.46 9.63
CA SER A 67 9.77 8.60 8.30
C SER A 67 9.92 7.33 7.46
N PHE A 68 11.13 6.75 7.44
CA PHE A 68 11.42 5.52 6.71
C PHE A 68 10.57 4.33 7.21
N VAL A 69 10.49 4.14 8.53
CA VAL A 69 9.70 3.04 9.11
C VAL A 69 8.22 3.22 8.76
N THR A 70 7.70 4.43 8.91
CA THR A 70 6.29 4.75 8.64
C THR A 70 5.93 4.48 7.18
N GLU A 71 6.70 5.01 6.23
CA GLU A 71 6.42 4.86 4.80
C GLU A 71 6.66 3.41 4.33
N SER A 72 7.66 2.72 4.88
CA SER A 72 7.89 1.29 4.57
C SER A 72 6.71 0.42 5.00
N GLN A 73 6.12 0.68 6.17
CA GLN A 73 4.93 -0.02 6.63
C GLN A 73 3.74 0.23 5.71
N LYS A 74 3.51 1.49 5.31
CA LYS A 74 2.46 1.87 4.35
C LYS A 74 2.62 1.15 3.02
N ILE A 75 3.83 1.12 2.45
CA ILE A 75 4.11 0.44 1.18
C ILE A 75 3.91 -1.08 1.30
N ALA A 76 4.34 -1.68 2.41
CA ALA A 76 4.15 -3.11 2.66
C ALA A 76 2.66 -3.46 2.76
N GLU A 77 1.87 -2.62 3.44
CA GLU A 77 0.42 -2.79 3.55
C GLU A 77 -0.25 -2.71 2.18
N LEU A 78 0.09 -1.71 1.36
CA LEU A 78 -0.43 -1.57 -0.01
C LEU A 78 -0.13 -2.80 -0.87
N HIS A 79 1.08 -3.37 -0.78
CA HIS A 79 1.42 -4.61 -1.48
C HIS A 79 0.63 -5.81 -0.97
N GLY A 80 0.41 -5.90 0.35
CA GLY A 80 -0.43 -6.92 0.97
C GLY A 80 -1.88 -6.85 0.49
N GLN A 81 -2.45 -5.64 0.43
CA GLN A 81 -3.80 -5.39 -0.08
C GLN A 81 -3.92 -5.78 -1.57
N LEU A 82 -2.97 -5.38 -2.43
CA LEU A 82 -2.93 -5.80 -3.84
C LEU A 82 -2.88 -7.32 -4.01
N THR A 83 -2.07 -7.99 -3.19
CA THR A 83 -1.93 -9.45 -3.24
C THR A 83 -3.24 -10.12 -2.85
N ARG A 84 -3.88 -9.69 -1.77
CA ARG A 84 -5.20 -10.20 -1.36
C ARG A 84 -6.26 -9.99 -2.44
N GLN A 85 -6.32 -8.80 -3.03
CA GLN A 85 -7.26 -8.49 -4.10
C GLN A 85 -7.07 -9.42 -5.31
N ARG A 86 -5.82 -9.68 -5.72
CA ARG A 86 -5.53 -10.60 -6.83
C ARG A 86 -5.93 -12.05 -6.51
N VAL A 87 -5.65 -12.52 -5.30
CA VAL A 87 -6.03 -13.88 -4.86
C VAL A 87 -7.55 -14.04 -4.87
N MET A 88 -8.29 -13.11 -4.26
CA MET A 88 -9.75 -13.15 -4.22
C MET A 88 -10.37 -13.12 -5.62
N ASN A 89 -9.84 -12.28 -6.52
CA ASN A 89 -10.30 -12.22 -7.91
C ASN A 89 -10.08 -13.54 -8.66
N PHE A 90 -8.94 -14.19 -8.42
CA PHE A 90 -8.62 -15.48 -9.01
C PHE A 90 -9.51 -16.60 -8.46
N GLU A 91 -9.68 -16.68 -7.14
CA GLU A 91 -10.60 -17.63 -6.49
C GLU A 91 -12.03 -17.48 -7.04
N GLY A 92 -12.52 -16.24 -7.13
CA GLY A 92 -13.84 -15.95 -7.71
C GLY A 92 -13.96 -16.37 -9.18
N PHE A 93 -12.88 -16.23 -9.97
CA PHE A 93 -12.86 -16.69 -11.37
C PHE A 93 -12.92 -18.22 -11.46
N VAL A 94 -12.13 -18.93 -10.65
CA VAL A 94 -12.14 -20.40 -10.59
C VAL A 94 -13.50 -20.94 -10.15
N ALA A 95 -14.13 -20.31 -9.16
CA ALA A 95 -15.47 -20.69 -8.70
C ALA A 95 -16.51 -20.59 -9.83
N ARG A 96 -16.49 -19.50 -10.60
CA ARG A 96 -17.38 -19.33 -11.77
C ARG A 96 -17.15 -20.40 -12.84
N LEU A 97 -15.89 -20.68 -13.20
CA LEU A 97 -15.58 -21.74 -14.17
C LEU A 97 -16.09 -23.11 -13.72
N THR A 98 -15.93 -23.41 -12.44
CA THR A 98 -16.38 -24.68 -11.84
C THR A 98 -17.90 -24.78 -11.92
N GLN A 99 -18.63 -23.72 -11.54
CA GLN A 99 -20.09 -23.67 -11.65
C GLN A 99 -20.56 -23.87 -13.09
N THR A 100 -20.00 -23.12 -14.05
CA THR A 100 -20.36 -23.26 -15.48
C THR A 100 -20.12 -24.69 -15.98
N THR A 101 -19.02 -25.32 -15.56
CA THR A 101 -18.71 -26.72 -15.95
C THR A 101 -19.75 -27.70 -15.40
N LEU A 102 -20.20 -27.51 -14.15
CA LEU A 102 -21.24 -28.33 -13.53
C LEU A 102 -22.60 -28.14 -14.22
N GLU A 103 -22.97 -26.91 -14.56
CA GLU A 103 -24.20 -26.59 -15.29
C GLU A 103 -24.24 -27.22 -16.69
N ILE A 104 -23.12 -27.17 -17.42
CA ILE A 104 -22.98 -27.84 -18.73
C ILE A 104 -23.13 -29.35 -18.59
N ARG A 105 -22.57 -29.96 -17.54
CA ARG A 105 -22.71 -31.40 -17.29
C ARG A 105 -24.14 -31.78 -16.92
N ALA A 106 -24.83 -30.96 -16.13
CA ALA A 106 -26.20 -31.20 -15.71
C ALA A 106 -27.23 -31.08 -16.85
N THR A 107 -26.95 -30.25 -17.86
CA THR A 107 -27.83 -30.08 -19.04
C THR A 107 -27.59 -31.11 -20.14
N ARG A 108 -26.55 -31.96 -20.02
CA ARG A 108 -26.19 -33.01 -21.00
C ARG A 108 -26.72 -34.40 -20.65
N HIS A 109 -27.40 -34.55 -19.52
CA HIS A 109 -28.09 -35.77 -19.05
C HIS A 109 -29.59 -35.52 -19.01
#